data_AF-A0A8H6KE05-F1
#
_entry.id   AF-A0A8H6KE05-F1
#
_cell.length_a   1.000
_cell.length_b   1.000
_cell.length_c   1.000
_cell.angle_alpha   90.00
_cell.angle_beta   90.00
_cell.angle_gamma   90.00
#
_symmetry.space_group_name_H-M   'P 1'
#
loop_
_entity.id
_entity.type
_entity.pdbx_description
1 polymer ?
#
loop_
_entity_poly.entity_id
_entity_poly.type
_entity_poly.pdbx_seq_one_letter_code
_entity_poly.pdbx_strand_id
1 'polypeptide(L)'
;MKTSWLLPLVQLALLARKATSTDTPLLPHDPETTSDCADWFNNEDDTSCSWVRDYFNASPQEFSLWNPSVGLDCTPWYNWNSYCVITWTKFNATQTTTTTTTTSPPTSTAPTLGPSPTAWTDMGCYVEDPEMPLLDVNFNPNGDPALSVPKCWQTCYRRFYAFAGLQGGNQCWCGSYVGGEWAANQTDCNAPCTGDRASFCGGPGLLQIYRAEENAPSATATGGATTTTTTPAADAKRDSGAVEKPGMLWNPLE
;
A
#
# COMPACT_ATOMS: atom_id res chain seq x y z
N MET A 1 -11.80 -19.82 -29.85
CA MET A 1 -11.08 -18.54 -30.06
C MET A 1 -9.95 -18.46 -29.04
N LYS A 2 -8.77 -17.90 -29.37
CA LYS A 2 -7.67 -17.69 -28.42
C LYS A 2 -7.61 -16.21 -28.04
N THR A 3 -8.08 -15.84 -26.85
CA THR A 3 -7.89 -14.50 -26.28
C THR A 3 -6.48 -14.40 -25.69
N SER A 4 -5.58 -13.74 -26.41
CA SER A 4 -4.25 -13.40 -25.89
C SER A 4 -4.39 -12.24 -24.90
N TRP A 5 -4.03 -12.48 -23.64
CA TRP A 5 -3.95 -11.43 -22.62
C TRP A 5 -2.56 -10.80 -22.69
N LEU A 6 -2.44 -9.71 -23.44
CA LEU A 6 -1.28 -8.83 -23.37
C LEU A 6 -1.34 -8.02 -22.07
N LEU A 7 -0.84 -8.62 -20.98
CA LEU A 7 -0.48 -7.85 -19.79
C LEU A 7 0.51 -6.74 -20.20
N PRO A 8 0.32 -5.49 -19.74
CA PRO A 8 1.26 -4.43 -20.05
C PRO A 8 2.63 -4.78 -19.48
N LEU A 9 3.69 -4.67 -20.30
CA LEU A 9 5.06 -5.03 -19.91
C LEU A 9 5.52 -4.36 -18.61
N VAL A 10 4.98 -3.19 -18.30
CA VAL A 10 5.19 -2.45 -17.04
C VAL A 10 4.79 -3.28 -15.80
N GLN A 11 3.65 -3.99 -15.83
CA GLN A 11 3.25 -4.85 -14.71
C GLN A 11 4.17 -6.07 -14.58
N LEU A 12 4.60 -6.68 -15.68
CA LEU A 12 5.57 -7.78 -15.62
C LEU A 12 6.93 -7.32 -15.07
N ALA A 13 7.40 -6.12 -15.44
CA ALA A 13 8.65 -5.55 -14.94
C ALA A 13 8.59 -5.20 -13.45
N LEU A 14 7.46 -4.66 -12.97
CA LEU A 14 7.24 -4.37 -11.55
C LEU A 14 7.15 -5.65 -10.70
N LEU A 15 6.49 -6.70 -11.21
CA LEU A 15 6.41 -7.99 -10.55
C LEU A 15 7.74 -8.76 -10.56
N ALA A 16 8.54 -8.62 -11.62
CA ALA A 16 9.87 -9.25 -11.71
C ALA A 16 10.85 -8.65 -10.71
N ARG A 17 10.89 -7.31 -10.54
CA ARG A 17 11.82 -6.64 -9.61
C ARG A 17 11.66 -7.13 -8.17
N LYS A 18 10.41 -7.25 -7.69
CA LYS A 18 10.09 -7.76 -6.34
C LYS A 18 10.43 -9.23 -6.08
N ALA A 19 10.96 -9.96 -7.07
CA ALA A 19 11.49 -11.31 -6.89
C ALA A 19 13.01 -11.36 -6.69
N THR A 20 13.70 -10.21 -6.76
CA THR A 20 15.18 -10.11 -6.74
C THR A 20 15.73 -9.11 -5.73
N SER A 21 14.88 -8.33 -5.06
CA SER A 21 15.30 -7.29 -4.13
C SER A 21 14.28 -7.09 -3.00
N THR A 22 14.77 -6.54 -1.89
CA THR A 22 14.05 -6.40 -0.62
C THR A 22 14.15 -4.98 -0.07
N ASP A 23 13.12 -4.52 0.64
CA ASP A 23 13.06 -3.15 1.18
C ASP A 23 14.14 -2.88 2.28
N THR A 24 14.84 -3.92 2.76
CA THR A 24 15.97 -3.89 3.72
C THR A 24 17.08 -4.87 3.32
N PRO A 25 18.35 -4.68 3.75
CA PRO A 25 19.44 -5.65 3.52
C PRO A 25 19.28 -6.89 4.41
N LEU A 26 19.35 -8.09 3.83
CA LEU A 26 19.30 -9.36 4.57
C LEU A 26 20.69 -9.95 4.88
N LEU A 27 21.71 -9.47 4.17
CA LEU A 27 23.12 -9.86 4.31
C LEU A 27 23.97 -8.67 4.81
N PRO A 28 25.21 -8.89 5.27
CA PRO A 28 26.15 -7.81 5.57
C PRO A 28 26.26 -6.79 4.44
N HIS A 29 26.39 -5.51 4.78
CA HIS A 29 26.55 -4.41 3.83
C HIS A 29 27.62 -3.44 4.34
N ASP A 30 28.08 -2.54 3.48
CA ASP A 30 29.01 -1.49 3.87
C ASP A 30 28.28 -0.43 4.72
N PRO A 31 28.78 -0.02 5.90
CA PRO A 31 28.18 1.05 6.69
C PRO A 31 28.11 2.41 5.98
N GLU A 32 28.93 2.64 4.94
CA GLU A 32 28.88 3.83 4.09
C GLU A 32 27.85 3.70 2.93
N THR A 33 27.13 2.57 2.83
CA THR A 33 26.03 2.41 1.86
C THR A 33 24.95 3.48 2.12
N THR A 34 24.43 4.08 1.06
CA THR A 34 23.59 5.27 1.16
C THR A 34 22.32 5.05 2.00
N SER A 35 22.08 5.95 2.95
CA SER A 35 20.88 5.98 3.79
C SER A 35 19.61 6.42 3.03
N ASP A 36 19.71 6.86 1.77
CA ASP A 36 18.58 7.11 0.87
C ASP A 36 18.07 5.82 0.19
N CYS A 37 18.59 4.64 0.52
CA CYS A 37 18.24 3.41 -0.18
C CYS A 37 16.75 3.05 -0.06
N ALA A 38 16.16 2.61 -1.18
CA ALA A 38 14.76 2.22 -1.30
C ALA A 38 14.55 0.73 -1.59
N ASP A 39 15.57 0.04 -2.11
CA ASP A 39 15.50 -1.38 -2.48
C ASP A 39 16.91 -1.97 -2.52
N TRP A 40 17.08 -3.18 -1.96
CA TRP A 40 18.35 -3.84 -1.73
C TRP A 40 18.44 -5.17 -2.48
N PHE A 41 19.57 -5.42 -3.14
CA PHE A 41 19.90 -6.71 -3.73
C PHE A 41 20.79 -7.51 -2.77
N ASN A 42 20.31 -8.68 -2.34
CA ASN A 42 21.06 -9.60 -1.48
C ASN A 42 21.80 -10.60 -2.38
N ASN A 43 23.13 -10.54 -2.42
CA ASN A 43 23.92 -11.36 -3.34
C ASN A 43 24.18 -12.78 -2.80
N GLU A 44 23.12 -13.59 -2.70
CA GLU A 44 23.19 -14.99 -2.21
C GLU A 44 23.73 -15.95 -3.29
N ASP A 45 23.25 -15.83 -4.54
CA ASP A 45 23.55 -16.74 -5.65
C ASP A 45 24.73 -16.27 -6.55
N ASP A 46 25.83 -15.78 -5.97
CA ASP A 46 27.08 -15.38 -6.69
C ASP A 46 26.86 -14.46 -7.92
N THR A 47 25.84 -13.61 -7.89
CA THR A 47 25.41 -12.80 -9.04
C THR A 47 26.38 -11.64 -9.30
N SER A 48 26.65 -11.35 -10.58
CA SER A 48 27.62 -10.32 -10.96
C SER A 48 27.05 -8.89 -10.85
N CYS A 49 27.84 -7.99 -10.25
CA CYS A 49 27.56 -6.55 -10.15
C CYS A 49 27.07 -5.90 -11.46
N SER A 50 27.66 -6.29 -12.60
CA SER A 50 27.25 -5.78 -13.92
C SER A 50 25.80 -6.14 -14.24
N TRP A 51 25.41 -7.40 -14.05
CA TRP A 51 24.03 -7.86 -14.25
C TRP A 51 23.06 -7.13 -13.32
N VAL A 52 23.40 -7.01 -12.02
CA VAL A 52 22.58 -6.31 -11.02
C VAL A 52 22.35 -4.86 -11.45
N ARG A 53 23.43 -4.15 -11.78
CA ARG A 53 23.38 -2.76 -12.22
C ARG A 53 22.55 -2.58 -13.49
N ASP A 54 22.71 -3.45 -14.48
CA ASP A 54 21.95 -3.35 -15.74
C ASP A 54 20.46 -3.65 -15.52
N TYR A 55 20.11 -4.64 -14.67
CA TYR A 55 18.74 -5.01 -14.32
C TYR A 55 17.97 -3.90 -13.58
N PHE A 56 18.62 -3.24 -12.61
CA PHE A 56 18.04 -2.11 -11.89
C PHE A 56 18.19 -0.77 -12.63
N ASN A 57 18.89 -0.76 -13.78
CA ASN A 57 19.18 0.40 -14.62
C ASN A 57 20.02 1.47 -13.88
N ALA A 58 21.07 1.03 -13.18
CA ALA A 58 22.02 1.84 -12.43
C ALA A 58 23.35 2.01 -13.19
N SER A 59 23.67 3.26 -13.54
CA SER A 59 24.99 3.60 -14.10
C SER A 59 26.11 3.30 -13.10
N PRO A 60 27.37 3.15 -13.55
CA PRO A 60 28.52 2.95 -12.65
C PRO A 60 28.59 4.03 -11.57
N GLN A 61 28.41 5.29 -11.97
CA GLN A 61 28.53 6.46 -11.10
C GLN A 61 27.42 6.50 -10.04
N GLU A 62 26.18 6.15 -10.41
CA GLU A 62 25.08 6.02 -9.45
C GLU A 62 25.33 4.86 -8.47
N PHE A 63 25.70 3.69 -8.98
CA PHE A 63 25.83 2.50 -8.13
C PHE A 63 26.98 2.62 -7.12
N SER A 64 28.12 3.20 -7.53
CA SER A 64 29.23 3.54 -6.62
C SER A 64 28.90 4.72 -5.69
N LEU A 65 28.00 5.63 -6.07
CA LEU A 65 27.51 6.68 -5.16
C LEU A 65 26.60 6.10 -4.06
N TRP A 66 25.87 5.04 -4.37
CA TRP A 66 25.02 4.35 -3.39
C TRP A 66 25.78 3.31 -2.56
N ASN A 67 26.83 2.70 -3.12
CA ASN A 67 27.63 1.65 -2.49
C ASN A 67 29.13 2.03 -2.59
N PRO A 68 29.66 2.88 -1.70
CA PRO A 68 30.99 3.50 -1.88
C PRO A 68 32.20 2.56 -1.95
N SER A 69 32.09 1.32 -1.45
CA SER A 69 33.12 0.29 -1.62
C SER A 69 33.12 -0.39 -2.98
N VAL A 70 32.06 -0.28 -3.79
CA VAL A 70 32.01 -0.88 -5.13
C VAL A 70 32.51 0.13 -6.15
N GLY A 71 33.71 -0.09 -6.70
CA GLY A 71 34.28 0.74 -7.76
C GLY A 71 33.44 0.79 -9.04
N LEU A 72 33.73 1.77 -9.90
CA LEU A 72 33.01 1.99 -11.17
C LEU A 72 33.15 0.81 -12.14
N ASP A 73 34.21 0.02 -11.99
CA ASP A 73 34.53 -1.23 -12.68
C ASP A 73 33.93 -2.47 -11.99
N CYS A 74 33.10 -2.29 -10.96
CA CYS A 74 32.61 -3.33 -10.05
C CYS A 74 33.72 -4.03 -9.23
N THR A 75 34.79 -3.34 -8.84
CA THR A 75 35.79 -3.90 -7.89
C THR A 75 35.98 -3.04 -6.64
N PRO A 76 36.12 -3.65 -5.44
CA PRO A 76 35.73 -5.02 -5.11
C PRO A 76 34.21 -5.28 -5.29
N TRP A 77 33.87 -6.55 -5.48
CA TRP A 77 32.51 -7.08 -5.38
C TRP A 77 32.56 -8.32 -4.50
N TYR A 78 31.59 -8.47 -3.60
CA TYR A 78 31.54 -9.56 -2.63
C TYR A 78 30.23 -10.34 -2.79
N ASN A 79 30.35 -11.65 -2.68
CA ASN A 79 29.21 -12.56 -2.56
C ASN A 79 28.84 -12.65 -1.07
N TRP A 80 27.60 -13.03 -0.78
CA TRP A 80 27.03 -13.02 0.57
C TRP A 80 26.95 -11.62 1.22
N ASN A 81 26.72 -10.59 0.40
CA ASN A 81 26.65 -9.18 0.79
C ASN A 81 25.39 -8.50 0.19
N SER A 82 24.82 -7.50 0.87
CA SER A 82 23.71 -6.68 0.37
C SER A 82 24.21 -5.40 -0.28
N TYR A 83 23.52 -4.94 -1.33
CA TYR A 83 23.84 -3.73 -2.07
C TYR A 83 22.58 -2.91 -2.38
N CYS A 84 22.68 -1.58 -2.24
CA CYS A 84 21.61 -0.69 -2.64
C CYS A 84 21.48 -0.63 -4.17
N VAL A 85 20.30 -0.93 -4.71
CA VAL A 85 20.05 -0.99 -6.17
C VAL A 85 19.15 0.12 -6.70
N ILE A 86 18.41 0.82 -5.84
CA ILE A 86 17.74 2.09 -6.15
C ILE A 86 17.52 2.87 -4.86
N THR A 87 17.63 4.21 -4.94
CA THR A 87 17.35 5.12 -3.82
C THR A 87 16.01 5.84 -3.99
N TRP A 88 15.45 6.38 -2.91
CA TRP A 88 14.21 7.14 -2.93
C TRP A 88 14.32 8.38 -3.84
N THR A 89 15.47 9.05 -3.85
CA THR A 89 15.75 10.15 -4.80
C THR A 89 15.59 9.69 -6.25
N LYS A 90 16.16 8.54 -6.64
CA LYS A 90 16.03 8.03 -8.02
C LYS A 90 14.62 7.52 -8.32
N PHE A 91 13.98 6.83 -7.38
CA PHE A 91 12.60 6.35 -7.54
C PHE A 91 11.63 7.52 -7.81
N ASN A 92 11.73 8.58 -7.01
CA ASN A 92 10.89 9.78 -7.14
C ASN A 92 11.22 10.59 -8.40
N ALA A 93 12.50 10.71 -8.79
CA ALA A 93 12.89 11.32 -10.07
C ALA A 93 12.36 10.53 -11.29
N THR A 94 12.37 9.20 -11.22
CA THR A 94 11.85 8.32 -12.29
C THR A 94 10.34 8.46 -12.43
N GLN A 95 9.57 8.53 -11.34
CA GLN A 95 8.14 8.84 -11.39
C GLN A 95 7.88 10.22 -12.02
N THR A 96 8.59 11.24 -11.55
CA THR A 96 8.45 12.65 -12.01
C THR A 96 8.65 12.81 -13.53
N THR A 97 9.54 11.99 -14.12
CA THR A 97 9.89 12.04 -15.55
C THR A 97 8.70 11.78 -16.48
N THR A 98 7.62 11.16 -15.99
CA THR A 98 6.39 10.93 -16.79
C THR A 98 5.61 12.23 -17.07
N THR A 99 5.84 13.32 -16.31
CA THR A 99 5.07 14.57 -16.42
C THR A 99 5.95 15.72 -16.92
N THR A 100 6.17 15.78 -18.23
CA THR A 100 7.03 16.78 -18.87
C THR A 100 6.31 18.11 -19.19
N THR A 101 6.50 19.15 -18.36
CA THR A 101 6.43 20.57 -18.80
C THR A 101 7.20 21.54 -17.90
N THR A 102 8.34 22.04 -18.43
CA THR A 102 8.78 23.46 -18.40
C THR A 102 8.85 24.24 -17.07
N THR A 103 10.03 24.18 -16.44
CA THR A 103 10.83 25.34 -15.96
C THR A 103 10.27 26.32 -14.90
N SER A 104 10.74 26.17 -13.65
CA SER A 104 11.22 27.26 -12.76
C SER A 104 11.89 26.69 -11.50
N PRO A 105 12.86 27.39 -10.87
CA PRO A 105 13.62 26.86 -9.74
C PRO A 105 12.81 26.81 -8.43
N PRO A 106 13.06 25.81 -7.55
CA PRO A 106 12.26 25.60 -6.35
C PRO A 106 12.60 26.57 -5.22
N THR A 107 11.57 27.09 -4.55
CA THR A 107 11.70 27.69 -3.21
C THR A 107 11.44 26.60 -2.17
N SER A 108 12.41 26.34 -1.29
CA SER A 108 12.29 25.28 -0.29
C SER A 108 11.09 25.52 0.64
N THR A 109 10.20 24.53 0.72
CA THR A 109 9.05 24.52 1.63
C THR A 109 9.07 23.19 2.39
N ALA A 110 9.10 23.24 3.72
CA ALA A 110 9.15 22.04 4.55
C ALA A 110 7.88 21.19 4.39
N PRO A 111 7.98 19.84 4.44
CA PRO A 111 6.82 18.96 4.33
C PRO A 111 5.88 19.20 5.51
N THR A 112 4.76 19.87 5.24
CA THR A 112 3.67 20.07 6.19
C THR A 112 2.75 18.87 6.11
N LEU A 113 2.35 18.31 7.26
CA LEU A 113 1.37 17.21 7.29
C LEU A 113 0.10 17.60 6.53
N GLY A 114 -0.40 16.67 5.72
CA GLY A 114 -1.74 16.78 5.15
C GLY A 114 -2.83 16.67 6.22
N PRO A 115 -4.11 16.73 5.83
CA PRO A 115 -5.20 16.35 6.73
C PRO A 115 -4.99 14.92 7.24
N SER A 116 -5.49 14.61 8.45
CA SER A 116 -5.42 13.25 8.99
C SER A 116 -6.02 12.24 8.00
N PRO A 117 -5.37 11.10 7.73
CA PRO A 117 -5.89 10.08 6.82
C PRO A 117 -7.27 9.65 7.31
N THR A 118 -8.24 9.74 6.39
CA THR A 118 -9.65 9.42 6.65
C THR A 118 -9.94 7.93 6.51
N ALA A 119 -9.01 7.18 5.92
CA ALA A 119 -9.05 5.73 5.76
C ALA A 119 -7.74 5.10 6.28
N TRP A 120 -7.86 3.88 6.79
CA TRP A 120 -6.76 3.05 7.28
C TRP A 120 -7.03 1.62 6.82
N THR A 121 -6.05 0.98 6.20
CA THR A 121 -6.13 -0.42 5.79
C THR A 121 -5.83 -1.29 7.00
N ASP A 122 -6.72 -2.23 7.32
CA ASP A 122 -6.45 -3.29 8.30
C ASP A 122 -5.42 -4.27 7.71
N MET A 123 -4.33 -4.51 8.44
CA MET A 123 -3.25 -5.42 8.06
C MET A 123 -3.36 -6.78 8.75
N GLY A 124 -4.26 -6.94 9.72
CA GLY A 124 -4.46 -8.18 10.47
C GLY A 124 -3.81 -8.20 11.86
N CYS A 125 -3.83 -9.40 12.44
CA CYS A 125 -3.36 -9.69 13.79
C CYS A 125 -1.94 -10.28 13.74
N TYR A 126 -1.03 -9.74 14.55
CA TYR A 126 0.39 -10.10 14.61
C TYR A 126 0.79 -10.54 16.01
N VAL A 127 1.79 -11.42 16.13
CA VAL A 127 2.35 -11.84 17.41
C VAL A 127 3.36 -10.82 17.93
N GLU A 128 3.24 -10.39 19.19
CA GLU A 128 4.29 -9.61 19.83
C GLU A 128 5.48 -10.52 20.15
N ASP A 129 6.62 -10.24 19.52
CA ASP A 129 7.87 -10.91 19.82
C ASP A 129 8.76 -10.02 20.73
N PRO A 130 9.26 -10.54 21.86
CA PRO A 130 10.08 -9.76 22.81
C PRO A 130 11.54 -9.59 22.38
N GLU A 131 12.00 -10.32 21.36
CA GLU A 131 13.34 -10.27 20.79
C GLU A 131 13.37 -9.41 19.50
N MET A 132 12.26 -9.36 18.76
CA MET A 132 12.06 -8.49 17.58
C MET A 132 10.82 -7.58 17.72
N PRO A 133 11.00 -6.31 18.16
CA PRO A 133 9.90 -5.35 18.30
C PRO A 133 9.12 -5.12 16.99
N LEU A 134 7.80 -5.32 17.05
CA LEU A 134 6.93 -5.29 15.88
C LEU A 134 6.70 -3.88 15.30
N LEU A 135 6.80 -2.86 16.15
CA LEU A 135 6.61 -1.43 15.86
C LEU A 135 7.56 -0.58 16.72
N ASP A 136 7.98 0.57 16.19
CA ASP A 136 9.03 1.43 16.76
C ASP A 136 8.80 1.87 18.22
N VAL A 137 7.55 2.13 18.64
CA VAL A 137 7.27 2.77 19.94
C VAL A 137 5.86 2.50 20.48
N ASN A 138 5.76 2.22 21.78
CA ASN A 138 4.52 2.23 22.56
C ASN A 138 4.27 3.63 23.16
N PHE A 139 3.16 4.30 22.81
CA PHE A 139 2.88 5.66 23.27
C PHE A 139 2.19 5.75 24.64
N ASN A 140 1.73 4.63 25.18
CA ASN A 140 1.01 4.53 26.44
C ASN A 140 1.30 3.18 27.12
N PRO A 141 2.57 2.90 27.51
CA PRO A 141 2.97 1.59 28.04
C PRO A 141 2.19 1.18 29.29
N ASN A 142 1.73 2.14 30.09
CA ASN A 142 0.87 1.91 31.27
C ASN A 142 -0.63 1.69 30.92
N GLY A 143 -0.98 1.65 29.63
CA GLY A 143 -2.35 1.63 29.11
C GLY A 143 -3.00 3.03 29.05
N ASP A 144 -3.96 3.18 28.13
CA ASP A 144 -4.89 4.31 28.06
C ASP A 144 -6.29 3.82 28.47
N PRO A 145 -6.92 4.40 29.51
CA PRO A 145 -8.24 3.97 30.00
C PRO A 145 -9.39 4.37 29.07
N ALA A 146 -9.13 5.17 28.03
CA ALA A 146 -10.08 5.60 27.03
C ALA A 146 -9.51 5.40 25.60
N LEU A 147 -8.86 4.26 25.35
CA LEU A 147 -8.35 3.90 24.02
C LEU A 147 -9.51 3.53 23.08
N SER A 148 -9.40 3.95 21.83
CA SER A 148 -10.21 3.42 20.72
C SER A 148 -9.36 3.36 19.45
N VAL A 149 -9.78 2.56 18.47
CA VAL A 149 -9.04 2.35 17.22
C VAL A 149 -8.67 3.69 16.53
N PRO A 150 -9.61 4.65 16.31
CA PRO A 150 -9.27 5.95 15.70
C PRO A 150 -8.36 6.85 16.56
N LYS A 151 -8.33 6.64 17.89
CA LYS A 151 -7.44 7.40 18.79
C LYS A 151 -5.99 6.97 18.62
N CYS A 152 -5.72 5.69 18.42
CA CYS A 152 -4.38 5.21 18.13
C CYS A 152 -3.91 5.64 16.74
N TRP A 153 -4.74 5.43 15.71
CA TRP A 153 -4.52 5.92 14.34
C TRP A 153 -4.07 7.39 14.31
N GLN A 154 -4.84 8.29 14.91
CA GLN A 154 -4.49 9.72 14.98
C GLN A 154 -3.24 10.00 15.83
N THR A 155 -2.93 9.17 16.83
CA THR A 155 -1.72 9.29 17.65
C THR A 155 -0.47 9.01 16.82
N CYS A 156 -0.50 7.96 16.00
CA CYS A 156 0.60 7.58 15.11
C CYS A 156 0.79 8.58 13.95
N TYR A 157 -0.29 8.91 13.22
CA TYR A 157 -0.18 9.81 12.08
C TYR A 157 0.31 11.22 12.44
N ARG A 158 -0.16 11.79 13.56
CA ARG A 158 0.32 13.09 14.07
C ARG A 158 1.81 13.09 14.46
N ARG A 159 2.46 11.93 14.44
CA ARG A 159 3.87 11.70 14.76
C ARG A 159 4.63 11.07 13.58
N PHE A 160 4.08 11.20 12.36
CA PHE A 160 4.68 10.76 11.10
C PHE A 160 4.83 9.23 10.92
N TYR A 161 4.25 8.42 11.81
CA TYR A 161 4.24 6.97 11.67
C TYR A 161 3.17 6.51 10.67
N ALA A 162 3.56 5.62 9.76
CA ALA A 162 2.69 5.03 8.73
C ALA A 162 1.82 3.89 9.27
N PHE A 163 2.19 3.28 10.40
CA PHE A 163 1.49 2.16 11.01
C PHE A 163 1.06 2.45 12.45
N ALA A 164 -0.08 1.87 12.82
CA ALA A 164 -0.65 1.93 14.16
C ALA A 164 -1.04 0.51 14.60
N GLY A 165 -0.51 0.07 15.74
CA GLY A 165 -0.83 -1.22 16.35
C GLY A 165 -1.61 -1.02 17.65
N LEU A 166 -2.66 -1.80 17.85
CA LEU A 166 -3.43 -1.82 19.10
C LEU A 166 -3.25 -3.16 19.79
N GLN A 167 -3.03 -3.15 21.11
CA GLN A 167 -2.67 -4.32 21.89
C GLN A 167 -3.44 -4.37 23.22
N GLY A 168 -3.79 -5.58 23.68
CA GLY A 168 -4.33 -5.82 25.02
C GLY A 168 -5.65 -5.10 25.38
N GLY A 169 -6.33 -4.48 24.41
CA GLY A 169 -7.47 -3.61 24.64
C GLY A 169 -7.13 -2.17 25.06
N ASN A 170 -5.88 -1.89 25.48
CA ASN A 170 -5.52 -0.63 26.16
C ASN A 170 -4.20 0.02 25.72
N GLN A 171 -3.37 -0.62 24.90
CA GLN A 171 -2.07 -0.09 24.44
C GLN A 171 -2.10 0.27 22.94
N CYS A 172 -1.34 1.31 22.59
CA CYS A 172 -1.21 1.89 21.26
C CYS A 172 0.27 2.03 20.90
N TRP A 173 0.64 1.33 19.85
CA TRP A 173 1.96 1.28 19.26
C TRP A 173 1.96 1.99 17.91
N CYS A 174 3.08 2.57 17.53
CA CYS A 174 3.25 3.20 16.22
C CYS A 174 4.59 2.78 15.61
N GLY A 175 4.62 2.64 14.29
CA GLY A 175 5.83 2.25 13.57
C GLY A 175 5.91 2.85 12.16
N SER A 176 7.14 2.95 11.68
CA SER A 176 7.49 3.38 10.33
C SER A 176 7.42 2.19 9.35
N TYR A 177 7.63 0.99 9.88
CA TYR A 177 7.45 -0.33 9.26
C TYR A 177 6.59 -1.22 10.18
N VAL A 178 6.38 -2.48 9.79
CA VAL A 178 5.79 -3.54 10.63
C VAL A 178 6.72 -4.75 10.58
N GLY A 179 7.17 -5.25 11.73
CA GLY A 179 7.99 -6.45 11.84
C GLY A 179 7.18 -7.72 12.14
N GLY A 180 7.89 -8.80 12.51
CA GLY A 180 7.33 -10.01 13.09
C GLY A 180 6.40 -10.84 12.20
N GLU A 181 5.77 -11.84 12.81
CA GLU A 181 4.91 -12.81 12.12
C GLU A 181 3.41 -12.55 12.37
N TRP A 182 2.59 -13.07 11.45
CA TRP A 182 1.14 -13.09 11.57
C TRP A 182 0.72 -14.03 12.70
N ALA A 183 -0.24 -13.61 13.52
CA ALA A 183 -0.81 -14.47 14.56
C ALA A 183 -1.45 -15.73 13.92
N ALA A 184 -1.10 -16.91 14.45
CA ALA A 184 -1.54 -18.20 13.93
C ALA A 184 -3.07 -18.35 13.87
N ASN A 185 -3.81 -17.59 14.68
CA ASN A 185 -5.24 -17.35 14.49
C ASN A 185 -5.52 -15.84 14.47
N GLN A 186 -6.05 -15.36 13.36
CA GLN A 186 -6.37 -13.94 13.16
C GLN A 186 -7.54 -13.46 14.03
N THR A 187 -8.39 -14.35 14.56
CA THR A 187 -9.49 -13.94 15.45
C THR A 187 -9.06 -13.68 16.89
N ASP A 188 -7.79 -13.89 17.25
CA ASP A 188 -7.33 -13.76 18.64
C ASP A 188 -7.06 -12.30 19.04
N CYS A 189 -6.97 -11.38 18.07
CA CYS A 189 -7.01 -9.93 18.29
C CYS A 189 -8.45 -9.42 18.60
N ASN A 190 -9.08 -10.00 19.61
CA ASN A 190 -10.47 -9.75 20.00
C ASN A 190 -10.66 -9.00 21.34
N ALA A 191 -9.59 -8.44 21.92
CA ALA A 191 -9.69 -7.67 23.17
C ALA A 191 -10.46 -6.35 22.92
N PRO A 192 -11.59 -6.09 23.58
CA PRO A 192 -12.36 -4.86 23.36
C PRO A 192 -11.58 -3.62 23.83
N CYS A 193 -11.69 -2.51 23.09
CA CYS A 193 -10.99 -1.28 23.47
C CYS A 193 -11.54 -0.69 24.78
N THR A 194 -10.66 -0.15 25.64
CA THR A 194 -11.06 0.41 26.94
C THR A 194 -12.06 1.56 26.84
N GLY A 195 -11.88 2.45 25.85
CA GLY A 195 -12.76 3.58 25.55
C GLY A 195 -13.83 3.33 24.50
N ASP A 196 -13.77 2.19 23.79
CA ASP A 196 -14.80 1.77 22.83
C ASP A 196 -14.95 0.24 22.78
N ARG A 197 -15.90 -0.27 23.56
CA ARG A 197 -16.15 -1.71 23.67
C ARG A 197 -16.89 -2.31 22.46
N ALA A 198 -17.23 -1.52 21.44
CA ALA A 198 -17.75 -2.04 20.17
C ALA A 198 -16.61 -2.40 19.18
N SER A 199 -15.40 -1.91 19.43
CA SER A 199 -14.20 -2.16 18.60
C SER A 199 -13.19 -3.06 19.31
N PHE A 200 -12.36 -3.76 18.53
CA PHE A 200 -11.26 -4.58 19.04
C PHE A 200 -9.91 -3.85 18.92
N CYS A 201 -9.05 -4.06 19.92
CA CYS A 201 -7.78 -3.38 20.12
C CYS A 201 -6.67 -4.42 20.41
N GLY A 202 -6.45 -5.34 19.47
CA GLY A 202 -5.47 -6.42 19.58
C GLY A 202 -5.88 -7.54 20.54
N GLY A 203 -4.90 -8.23 21.09
CA GLY A 203 -5.08 -9.31 22.07
C GLY A 203 -3.97 -9.32 23.13
N PRO A 204 -3.99 -10.27 24.08
CA PRO A 204 -2.89 -10.46 25.03
C PRO A 204 -1.63 -10.95 24.30
N GLY A 205 -0.58 -10.12 24.23
CA GLY A 205 0.61 -10.43 23.44
C GLY A 205 0.39 -10.42 21.91
N LEU A 206 -0.71 -9.81 21.43
CA LEU A 206 -1.05 -9.73 20.02
C LEU A 206 -1.42 -8.30 19.62
N LEU A 207 -0.91 -7.83 18.48
CA LEU A 207 -1.21 -6.50 17.95
C LEU A 207 -2.15 -6.60 16.74
N GLN A 208 -3.25 -5.86 16.75
CA GLN A 208 -4.01 -5.58 15.53
C GLN A 208 -3.35 -4.40 14.83
N ILE A 209 -2.85 -4.60 13.61
CA ILE A 209 -2.05 -3.63 12.88
C ILE A 209 -2.90 -2.95 11.80
N TYR A 210 -2.76 -1.63 11.69
CA TYR A 210 -3.38 -0.82 10.65
C TYR A 210 -2.33 0.04 9.96
N ARG A 211 -2.45 0.16 8.63
CA ARG A 211 -1.63 1.06 7.81
C ARG A 211 -2.43 2.30 7.45
N ALA A 212 -1.82 3.48 7.62
CA ALA A 212 -2.37 4.73 7.11
C ALA A 212 -2.45 4.66 5.59
N GLU A 213 -3.62 4.92 5.03
CA GLU A 213 -3.72 5.19 3.60
C GLU A 213 -3.19 6.61 3.36
N GLU A 214 -2.26 6.77 2.41
CA GLU A 214 -1.86 8.11 1.99
C GLU A 214 -3.10 8.85 1.50
N ASN A 215 -3.24 10.12 1.88
CA ASN A 215 -4.30 10.96 1.35
C ASN A 215 -4.01 11.24 -0.14
N ALA A 216 -4.40 10.31 -1.01
CA ALA A 216 -4.56 10.57 -2.42
C ALA A 216 -5.41 11.85 -2.56
N PRO A 217 -4.96 12.87 -3.31
CA PRO A 217 -5.70 14.12 -3.44
C PRO A 217 -7.09 13.79 -3.95
N SER A 218 -8.12 13.99 -3.12
CA SER A 218 -9.46 13.46 -3.37
C SER A 218 -9.91 13.89 -4.76
N ALA A 219 -10.06 12.90 -5.65
CA ALA A 219 -10.35 13.14 -7.06
C ALA A 219 -11.58 14.05 -7.14
N THR A 220 -11.36 15.29 -7.60
CA THR A 220 -12.38 16.34 -7.48
C THR A 220 -13.63 15.88 -8.21
N ALA A 221 -14.71 15.69 -7.45
CA ALA A 221 -15.98 15.17 -7.92
C ALA A 221 -16.62 16.15 -8.91
N THR A 222 -16.16 16.07 -10.15
CA THR A 222 -16.56 16.95 -11.24
C THR A 222 -17.98 16.56 -11.62
N GLY A 223 -18.94 17.34 -11.10
CA GLY A 223 -20.35 17.00 -11.12
C GLY A 223 -20.89 16.80 -12.53
N GLY A 224 -21.09 15.54 -12.93
CA GLY A 224 -21.82 15.16 -14.13
C GLY A 224 -23.31 15.47 -13.98
N ALA A 225 -23.68 16.74 -14.18
CA ALA A 225 -25.06 17.21 -14.14
C ALA A 225 -25.90 16.51 -15.22
N THR A 226 -26.61 15.45 -14.82
CA THR A 226 -27.42 14.61 -15.72
C THR A 226 -28.64 15.42 -16.20
N THR A 227 -28.47 16.09 -17.33
CA THR A 227 -29.48 16.99 -17.90
C THR A 227 -30.61 16.18 -18.51
N THR A 228 -31.75 16.11 -17.81
CA THR A 228 -32.94 15.35 -18.23
C THR A 228 -33.54 15.94 -19.50
N THR A 229 -33.19 15.36 -20.66
CA THR A 229 -33.69 15.81 -21.96
C THR A 229 -34.86 14.92 -22.39
N THR A 230 -36.08 15.42 -22.20
CA THR A 230 -37.31 14.73 -22.61
C THR A 230 -37.58 14.95 -24.10
N THR A 231 -37.65 13.87 -24.89
CA THR A 231 -38.05 13.91 -26.31
C THR A 231 -39.42 13.23 -26.46
N PRO A 232 -40.42 13.88 -27.11
CA PRO A 232 -41.78 13.38 -27.15
C PRO A 232 -41.98 12.24 -28.16
N ALA A 233 -42.87 11.30 -27.82
CA ALA A 233 -43.39 10.30 -28.75
C ALA A 233 -44.79 10.71 -29.25
N ALA A 234 -44.92 10.90 -30.56
CA ALA A 234 -46.18 11.16 -31.27
C ALA A 234 -45.99 10.82 -32.77
N ASP A 235 -46.99 10.45 -33.56
CA ASP A 235 -48.26 9.73 -33.32
C ASP A 235 -48.75 9.29 -34.72
N ALA A 236 -49.09 8.01 -34.92
CA ALA A 236 -49.48 7.51 -36.25
C ALA A 236 -50.34 6.22 -36.22
N LYS A 237 -51.61 6.39 -35.81
CA LYS A 237 -52.84 5.83 -36.44
C LYS A 237 -52.63 4.87 -37.65
N ARG A 238 -53.30 3.72 -37.78
CA ARG A 238 -54.69 3.52 -38.31
C ARG A 238 -54.92 1.99 -38.57
N ASP A 239 -56.06 1.25 -38.49
CA ASP A 239 -57.48 1.33 -38.00
C ASP A 239 -58.22 -0.02 -38.34
N SER A 240 -59.47 -0.20 -37.87
CA SER A 240 -60.55 -1.09 -38.39
C SER A 240 -60.58 -2.60 -38.09
N GLY A 241 -61.80 -3.11 -37.81
CA GLY A 241 -62.16 -4.55 -37.68
C GLY A 241 -62.17 -5.08 -36.22
N ALA A 242 -63.20 -4.95 -35.38
CA ALA A 242 -64.65 -5.22 -35.50
C ALA A 242 -65.08 -6.70 -35.23
N VAL A 243 -65.57 -6.92 -33.99
CA VAL A 243 -66.71 -7.78 -33.58
C VAL A 243 -66.65 -9.30 -33.84
N GLU A 244 -66.60 -10.10 -32.76
CA GLU A 244 -67.72 -10.99 -32.36
C GLU A 244 -67.62 -11.54 -30.91
N LYS A 245 -68.79 -11.92 -30.36
CA LYS A 245 -69.08 -12.78 -29.19
C LYS A 245 -70.19 -13.75 -29.68
N PRO A 246 -70.45 -14.94 -29.09
CA PRO A 246 -70.24 -15.32 -27.68
C PRO A 246 -69.71 -16.77 -27.48
N GLY A 247 -69.72 -17.27 -26.22
CA GLY A 247 -69.58 -18.71 -25.93
C GLY A 247 -69.32 -19.03 -24.45
N MET A 248 -70.33 -19.56 -23.75
CA MET A 248 -70.17 -20.28 -22.47
C MET A 248 -70.51 -21.76 -22.68
N LEU A 249 -69.74 -22.68 -22.09
CA LEU A 249 -70.03 -24.10 -21.73
C LEU A 249 -68.87 -24.48 -20.76
N TRP A 250 -69.08 -24.87 -19.49
CA TRP A 250 -69.51 -26.20 -18.98
C TRP A 250 -68.62 -27.35 -19.53
N ASN A 251 -68.02 -28.26 -18.75
CA ASN A 251 -68.12 -28.57 -17.30
C ASN A 251 -66.83 -29.30 -16.76
N PRO A 252 -66.75 -29.75 -15.48
CA PRO A 252 -65.51 -30.25 -14.84
C PRO A 252 -65.40 -31.79 -14.72
N LEU A 253 -64.55 -32.26 -13.78
CA LEU A 253 -64.07 -33.62 -13.47
C LEU A 253 -62.82 -34.01 -14.29
N GLU A 254 -61.84 -34.73 -13.74
CA GLU A 254 -61.74 -35.39 -12.41
C GLU A 254 -60.95 -34.59 -11.36
#